data_AF-A0A816HRD1-F1
#
_entry.id   AF-A0A816HRD1-F1
#
_cell.length_a   1.000
_cell.length_b   1.000
_cell.length_c   1.000
_cell.angle_alpha   90.00
_cell.angle_beta   90.00
_cell.angle_gamma   90.00
#
_symmetry.space_group_name_H-M   'P 1'
#
loop_
_entity.id
_entity.type
_entity.pdbx_description
1 polymer ?
#
loop_
_entity_poly.entity_id
_entity_poly.type
_entity_poly.pdbx_seq_one_letter_code
_entity_poly.pdbx_strand_id
1 'polypeptide(L)'
;GDSAGALISASICHTIKNLDFQILISGQFDFFHKFPSRQEFNNPIFIISIDVLDWFTSNALRNEDDKNDSRFSILLNKSFNSLPTCLFIVAELDPLRDDSYNYQELLEKSGVKTKLVLIKGVIHPFFSNPGIFIKSCQQFKCKDPRLSDEARTYTMFISENFPAPANLTLQTMRERSANVHVKVNEKFIGTFKGIEEEQKIKIDENTEIPITIYTPVDVTKNKMVIFFHGGGWTLASRKTHQTIVNMLA
;
A
#
# COMPACT_ATOMS: atom_id res chain seq x y z
N GLY A 1 -5.29 -2.38 -4.34
CA GLY A 1 -3.83 -2.33 -4.06
C GLY A 1 -3.59 -1.90 -2.63
N ASP A 2 -2.33 -1.78 -2.24
CA ASP A 2 -1.91 -1.36 -0.89
C ASP A 2 -1.19 -0.01 -0.90
N SER A 3 -1.35 0.79 0.16
CA SER A 3 -0.66 2.07 0.33
C SER A 3 -0.83 2.99 -0.90
N ALA A 4 0.26 3.44 -1.51
CA ALA A 4 0.28 4.13 -2.79
C ALA A 4 -0.49 3.41 -3.92
N GLY A 5 -0.45 2.09 -3.96
CA GLY A 5 -1.22 1.27 -4.90
C GLY A 5 -2.72 1.25 -4.61
N ALA A 6 -3.13 1.49 -3.36
CA ALA A 6 -4.55 1.71 -3.04
C ALA A 6 -5.04 3.03 -3.63
N LEU A 7 -4.23 4.11 -3.60
CA LEU A 7 -4.56 5.36 -4.27
C LEU A 7 -4.76 5.16 -5.78
N ILE A 8 -3.82 4.46 -6.44
CA ILE A 8 -3.92 4.15 -7.87
C ILE A 8 -5.22 3.37 -8.16
N SER A 9 -5.52 2.37 -7.33
CA SER A 9 -6.74 1.57 -7.46
C SER A 9 -8.00 2.43 -7.36
N ALA A 10 -8.06 3.32 -6.37
CA ALA A 10 -9.18 4.23 -6.17
C ALA A 10 -9.31 5.21 -7.35
N SER A 11 -8.20 5.80 -7.81
CA SER A 11 -8.16 6.71 -8.95
C SER A 11 -8.68 6.07 -10.23
N ILE A 12 -8.29 4.82 -10.49
CA ILE A 12 -8.79 4.04 -11.63
C ILE A 12 -10.30 3.86 -11.53
N CYS A 13 -10.85 3.61 -10.35
CA CYS A 13 -12.30 3.46 -10.17
C CYS A 13 -13.09 4.75 -10.46
N HIS A 14 -12.48 5.92 -10.31
CA HIS A 14 -13.09 7.20 -10.70
C HIS A 14 -13.04 7.47 -12.21
N THR A 15 -12.13 6.81 -12.94
CA THR A 15 -11.89 7.08 -14.36
C THR A 15 -12.45 5.99 -15.28
N ILE A 16 -12.45 4.74 -14.82
CA ILE A 16 -12.89 3.56 -15.55
C ILE A 16 -14.20 3.05 -14.97
N LYS A 17 -15.20 2.89 -15.85
CA LYS A 17 -16.54 2.41 -15.49
C LYS A 17 -16.62 0.88 -15.55
N ASN A 18 -17.69 0.33 -14.96
CA ASN A 18 -18.03 -1.10 -15.01
C ASN A 18 -17.01 -2.03 -14.33
N LEU A 19 -16.29 -1.53 -13.32
CA LEU A 19 -15.52 -2.38 -12.42
C LEU A 19 -16.47 -3.04 -11.40
N ASP A 20 -16.25 -4.31 -11.09
CA ASP A 20 -17.10 -5.05 -10.15
C ASP A 20 -16.83 -4.67 -8.69
N PHE A 21 -15.55 -4.48 -8.34
CA PHE A 21 -15.09 -4.43 -6.96
C PHE A 21 -13.74 -3.70 -6.83
N GLN A 22 -13.49 -3.03 -5.71
CA GLN A 22 -12.19 -2.46 -5.35
C GLN A 22 -11.76 -2.90 -3.94
N ILE A 23 -10.48 -3.23 -3.79
CA ILE A 23 -9.87 -3.57 -2.50
C ILE A 23 -8.76 -2.57 -2.21
N LEU A 24 -8.91 -1.83 -1.12
CA LEU A 24 -8.06 -0.72 -0.72
C LEU A 24 -7.42 -1.01 0.63
N ILE A 25 -6.08 -1.14 0.66
CA ILE A 25 -5.35 -1.58 1.85
C ILE A 25 -4.49 -0.43 2.36
N SER A 26 -4.80 0.11 3.54
CA SER A 26 -4.07 1.22 4.20
C SER A 26 -3.67 2.34 3.21
N GLY A 27 -4.62 2.86 2.44
CA GLY A 27 -4.33 3.82 1.38
C GLY A 27 -4.22 5.27 1.86
N GLN A 28 -3.42 6.07 1.16
CA GLN A 28 -3.46 7.54 1.25
C GLN A 28 -4.39 8.06 0.16
N PHE A 29 -5.51 8.67 0.53
CA PHE A 29 -6.51 9.17 -0.42
C PHE A 29 -6.53 10.69 -0.49
N ASP A 30 -5.91 11.35 0.48
CA ASP A 30 -5.89 12.79 0.60
C ASP A 30 -4.51 13.36 0.96
N PHE A 31 -4.22 14.51 0.40
CA PHE A 31 -2.97 15.23 0.62
C PHE A 31 -3.19 16.61 1.25
N PHE A 32 -4.44 17.05 1.46
CA PHE A 32 -4.77 18.35 2.06
C PHE A 32 -5.16 18.26 3.52
N HIS A 33 -6.04 17.32 3.87
CA HIS A 33 -6.51 17.19 5.23
C HIS A 33 -5.45 16.48 6.08
N LYS A 34 -5.26 17.02 7.28
CA LYS A 34 -4.39 16.43 8.30
C LYS A 34 -5.28 15.71 9.30
N PHE A 35 -5.58 14.44 9.01
CA PHE A 35 -6.41 13.64 9.90
C PHE A 35 -5.71 13.30 11.22
N PRO A 36 -6.46 13.10 12.32
CA PRO A 36 -5.88 12.86 13.65
C PRO A 36 -4.87 11.72 13.72
N SER A 37 -5.11 10.60 13.03
CA SER A 37 -4.18 9.46 12.99
C SER A 37 -2.76 9.84 12.58
N ARG A 38 -2.60 10.85 11.72
CA ARG A 38 -1.27 11.31 11.29
C ARG A 38 -0.44 11.81 12.47
N GLN A 39 -1.06 12.54 13.40
CA GLN A 39 -0.39 13.02 14.62
C GLN A 39 -0.33 11.93 15.68
N GLU A 40 -1.40 11.14 15.85
CA GLU A 40 -1.46 10.03 16.82
C GLU A 40 -0.30 9.04 16.62
N PHE A 41 0.04 8.76 15.36
CA PHE A 41 1.10 7.83 14.97
C PHE A 41 2.31 8.53 14.34
N ASN A 42 2.54 9.81 14.66
CA ASN A 42 3.74 10.53 14.22
C ASN A 42 4.97 10.14 15.05
N ASN A 43 5.37 8.88 14.94
CA ASN A 43 6.55 8.36 15.62
C ASN A 43 7.28 7.40 14.67
N PRO A 44 8.63 7.45 14.59
CA PRO A 44 9.42 6.54 13.75
C PRO A 44 9.10 5.05 13.95
N ILE A 45 8.57 4.67 15.12
CA ILE A 45 8.14 3.31 15.46
C ILE A 45 7.01 2.79 14.55
N PHE A 46 6.22 3.69 13.94
CA PHE A 46 5.15 3.35 13.01
C PHE A 46 5.60 3.39 11.53
N ILE A 47 6.92 3.60 11.30
CA ILE A 47 7.64 3.54 10.03
C ILE A 47 7.30 4.65 9.05
N ILE A 48 6.02 4.94 8.82
CA ILE A 48 5.56 5.96 7.87
C ILE A 48 5.15 7.25 8.60
N SER A 49 6.06 7.80 9.41
CA SER A 49 5.85 9.10 10.06
C SER A 49 5.54 10.21 9.04
N ILE A 50 5.08 11.36 9.52
CA ILE A 50 4.73 12.50 8.64
C ILE A 50 5.90 12.87 7.72
N ASP A 51 7.13 12.96 8.27
CA ASP A 51 8.32 13.28 7.47
C ASP A 51 8.60 12.24 6.36
N VAL A 52 8.30 10.97 6.62
CA VAL A 52 8.46 9.89 5.64
C VAL A 52 7.38 9.98 4.56
N LEU A 53 6.12 10.27 4.93
CA LEU A 53 5.04 10.51 3.97
C LEU A 53 5.31 11.75 3.10
N ASP A 54 5.82 12.82 3.69
CA ASP A 54 6.20 14.04 2.98
C ASP A 54 7.37 13.78 2.02
N TRP A 55 8.34 12.96 2.43
CA TRP A 55 9.42 12.51 1.55
C TRP A 55 8.90 11.69 0.37
N PHE A 56 8.01 10.71 0.61
CA PHE A 56 7.38 9.93 -0.47
C PHE A 56 6.63 10.82 -1.45
N THR A 57 5.82 11.73 -0.92
CA THR A 57 5.03 12.69 -1.70
C THR A 57 5.94 13.56 -2.56
N SER A 58 7.01 14.13 -1.98
CA SER A 58 7.95 15.01 -2.69
C SER A 58 8.70 14.31 -3.82
N ASN A 59 8.93 12.99 -3.71
CA ASN A 59 9.58 12.21 -4.76
C ASN A 59 8.59 11.69 -5.82
N ALA A 60 7.28 11.68 -5.53
CA ALA A 60 6.24 11.21 -6.43
C ALA A 60 5.69 12.32 -7.34
N LEU A 61 5.65 13.55 -6.84
CA LEU A 61 5.13 14.71 -7.55
C LEU A 61 6.10 15.19 -8.63
N ARG A 62 5.57 15.58 -9.79
CA ARG A 62 6.36 16.29 -10.81
C ARG A 62 6.55 17.76 -10.43
N ASN A 63 5.52 18.33 -9.80
CA ASN A 63 5.49 19.67 -9.23
C ASN A 63 4.34 19.75 -8.22
N GLU A 64 4.21 20.87 -7.50
CA GLU A 64 3.20 21.06 -6.46
C GLU A 64 1.75 21.06 -6.99
N ASP A 65 1.52 21.38 -8.28
CA ASP A 65 0.17 21.40 -8.85
C ASP A 65 -0.44 20.00 -8.94
N ASP A 66 0.39 18.95 -8.99
CA ASP A 66 -0.08 17.55 -8.98
C ASP A 66 -0.91 17.23 -7.73
N LYS A 67 -0.71 17.93 -6.60
CA LYS A 67 -1.53 17.77 -5.40
C LYS A 67 -3.00 18.16 -5.64
N ASN A 68 -3.26 19.08 -6.56
CA ASN A 68 -4.59 19.55 -6.93
C ASN A 68 -5.28 18.64 -7.97
N ASP A 69 -4.59 17.61 -8.48
CA ASP A 69 -5.19 16.64 -9.38
C ASP A 69 -6.03 15.63 -8.59
N SER A 70 -7.31 15.51 -8.92
CA SER A 70 -8.23 14.53 -8.31
C SER A 70 -7.81 13.07 -8.43
N ARG A 71 -6.86 12.75 -9.33
CA ARG A 71 -6.26 11.42 -9.45
C ARG A 71 -5.23 11.14 -8.34
N PHE A 72 -4.63 12.19 -7.79
CA PHE A 72 -3.70 12.12 -6.67
C PHE A 72 -4.39 12.42 -5.34
N SER A 73 -5.30 13.39 -5.30
CA SER A 73 -6.12 13.71 -4.13
C SER A 73 -7.59 13.35 -4.38
N ILE A 74 -7.95 12.10 -4.09
CA ILE A 74 -9.27 11.53 -4.43
C ILE A 74 -10.43 12.32 -3.81
N LEU A 75 -10.21 12.93 -2.65
CA LEU A 75 -11.23 13.72 -1.96
C LEU A 75 -11.62 15.01 -2.72
N LEU A 76 -10.87 15.40 -3.75
CA LEU A 76 -11.23 16.51 -4.65
C LEU A 76 -12.28 16.12 -5.70
N ASN A 77 -12.60 14.83 -5.85
CA ASN A 77 -13.62 14.40 -6.81
C ASN A 77 -14.99 14.98 -6.43
N LYS A 78 -15.68 15.53 -7.43
CA LYS A 78 -17.01 16.16 -7.24
C LYS A 78 -18.13 15.14 -7.01
N SER A 79 -17.89 13.88 -7.30
CA SER A 79 -18.88 12.80 -7.22
C SER A 79 -18.20 11.49 -6.87
N PHE A 80 -18.85 10.71 -6.00
CA PHE A 80 -18.46 9.35 -5.64
C PHE A 80 -19.54 8.33 -6.04
N ASN A 81 -20.51 8.77 -6.84
CA ASN A 81 -21.64 7.94 -7.28
C ASN A 81 -21.17 6.84 -8.23
N SER A 82 -21.81 5.67 -8.15
CA SER A 82 -21.58 4.54 -9.04
C SER A 82 -20.16 3.96 -9.03
N LEU A 83 -19.38 4.23 -7.97
CA LEU A 83 -18.11 3.54 -7.74
C LEU A 83 -18.36 2.07 -7.35
N PRO A 84 -17.42 1.16 -7.66
CA PRO A 84 -17.57 -0.26 -7.35
C PRO A 84 -17.64 -0.51 -5.85
N THR A 85 -18.26 -1.64 -5.47
CA THR A 85 -18.27 -2.11 -4.08
C THR A 85 -16.84 -2.13 -3.54
N CYS A 86 -16.64 -1.58 -2.34
CA CYS A 86 -15.32 -1.35 -1.79
C CYS A 86 -15.08 -2.17 -0.51
N LEU A 87 -13.94 -2.87 -0.46
CA LEU A 87 -13.39 -3.43 0.77
C LEU A 87 -12.17 -2.59 1.20
N PHE A 88 -12.26 -2.03 2.40
CA PHE A 88 -11.13 -1.40 3.08
C PHE A 88 -10.49 -2.42 4.04
N ILE A 89 -9.17 -2.56 3.98
CA ILE A 89 -8.37 -3.30 4.97
C ILE A 89 -7.37 -2.32 5.57
N VAL A 90 -7.47 -2.06 6.87
CA VAL A 90 -6.80 -0.91 7.50
C VAL A 90 -5.98 -1.39 8.69
N ALA A 91 -4.74 -0.94 8.79
CA ALA A 91 -3.91 -1.14 9.98
C ALA A 91 -4.36 -0.21 11.12
N GLU A 92 -4.44 -0.73 12.35
CA GLU A 92 -4.85 0.06 13.53
C GLU A 92 -3.85 1.17 13.89
N LEU A 93 -2.55 0.89 13.72
CA LEU A 93 -1.45 1.74 14.15
C LEU A 93 -0.78 2.37 12.93
N ASP A 94 -1.55 3.20 12.23
CA ASP A 94 -1.22 3.69 10.90
C ASP A 94 -1.53 5.20 10.80
N PRO A 95 -0.54 6.05 10.49
CA PRO A 95 -0.76 7.47 10.18
C PRO A 95 -1.85 7.73 9.14
N LEU A 96 -2.05 6.81 8.19
CA LEU A 96 -3.06 6.86 7.11
C LEU A 96 -4.36 6.13 7.46
N ARG A 97 -4.55 5.68 8.71
CA ARG A 97 -5.78 5.01 9.15
C ARG A 97 -7.02 5.85 8.84
N ASP A 98 -7.01 7.11 9.25
CA ASP A 98 -8.17 7.97 9.14
C ASP A 98 -8.44 8.40 7.69
N ASP A 99 -7.43 8.38 6.78
CA ASP A 99 -7.65 8.55 5.33
C ASP A 99 -8.67 7.51 4.82
N SER A 100 -8.53 6.26 5.25
CA SER A 100 -9.44 5.17 4.87
C SER A 100 -10.83 5.35 5.46
N TYR A 101 -10.95 5.82 6.71
CA TYR A 101 -12.24 6.09 7.35
C TYR A 101 -13.01 7.20 6.64
N ASN A 102 -12.32 8.31 6.34
CA ASN A 102 -12.94 9.43 5.65
C ASN A 102 -13.36 9.05 4.23
N TYR A 103 -12.53 8.30 3.50
CA TYR A 103 -12.90 7.87 2.16
C TYR A 103 -14.07 6.88 2.18
N GLN A 104 -14.09 5.93 3.11
CA GLN A 104 -15.24 5.03 3.30
C GLN A 104 -16.53 5.81 3.58
N GLU A 105 -16.50 6.78 4.49
CA GLU A 105 -17.67 7.58 4.84
C GLU A 105 -18.23 8.34 3.62
N LEU A 106 -17.34 8.88 2.76
CA LEU A 106 -17.75 9.51 1.51
C LEU A 106 -18.42 8.52 0.55
N LEU A 107 -17.85 7.31 0.40
CA LEU A 107 -18.45 6.26 -0.43
C LEU A 107 -19.83 5.84 0.08
N GLU A 108 -19.98 5.65 1.39
CA GLU A 108 -21.25 5.28 2.03
C GLU A 108 -22.33 6.35 1.83
N LYS A 109 -21.98 7.63 2.02
CA LYS A 109 -22.88 8.77 1.77
C LYS A 109 -23.31 8.87 0.31
N SER A 110 -22.49 8.39 -0.63
CA SER A 110 -22.82 8.28 -2.05
C SER A 110 -23.53 6.98 -2.44
N GLY A 111 -23.93 6.15 -1.46
CA GLY A 111 -24.68 4.92 -1.69
C GLY A 111 -23.84 3.74 -2.19
N VAL A 112 -22.51 3.84 -2.15
CA VAL A 112 -21.60 2.74 -2.51
C VAL A 112 -21.57 1.73 -1.38
N LYS A 113 -21.68 0.44 -1.71
CA LYS A 113 -21.54 -0.63 -0.72
C LYS A 113 -20.09 -0.75 -0.28
N THR A 114 -19.85 -0.62 1.01
CA THR A 114 -18.52 -0.68 1.61
C THR A 114 -18.45 -1.77 2.69
N LYS A 115 -17.23 -2.22 2.98
CA LYS A 115 -16.91 -2.93 4.22
C LYS A 115 -15.52 -2.48 4.66
N LEU A 116 -15.35 -2.21 5.94
CA LEU A 116 -14.04 -1.95 6.53
C LEU A 116 -13.63 -3.06 7.49
N VAL A 117 -12.40 -3.51 7.36
CA VAL A 117 -11.76 -4.49 8.24
C VAL A 117 -10.54 -3.82 8.88
N LEU A 118 -10.62 -3.54 10.17
CA LEU A 118 -9.50 -3.04 10.97
C LEU A 118 -8.66 -4.22 11.46
N ILE A 119 -7.38 -4.24 11.12
CA ILE A 119 -6.41 -5.21 11.60
C ILE A 119 -5.73 -4.61 12.83
N LYS A 120 -6.00 -5.19 14.00
CA LYS A 120 -5.50 -4.70 15.29
C LYS A 120 -4.03 -5.03 15.50
N GLY A 121 -3.33 -4.12 16.18
CA GLY A 121 -1.94 -4.27 16.60
C GLY A 121 -0.89 -4.25 15.49
N VAL A 122 -1.28 -4.11 14.23
CA VAL A 122 -0.35 -4.03 13.09
C VAL A 122 -0.12 -2.58 12.65
N ILE A 123 1.02 -2.36 12.01
CA ILE A 123 1.41 -1.07 11.43
C ILE A 123 1.29 -1.09 9.90
N HIS A 124 1.35 0.08 9.28
CA HIS A 124 1.05 0.29 7.86
C HIS A 124 1.59 -0.77 6.87
N PRO A 125 2.88 -1.16 6.87
CA PRO A 125 3.42 -2.10 5.89
C PRO A 125 3.10 -3.59 6.20
N PHE A 126 2.08 -3.88 7.03
CA PHE A 126 1.72 -5.25 7.40
C PHE A 126 1.41 -6.13 6.19
N PHE A 127 0.72 -5.57 5.21
CA PHE A 127 0.28 -6.32 4.04
C PHE A 127 1.45 -6.72 3.16
N SER A 128 2.43 -5.84 2.93
CA SER A 128 3.61 -6.14 2.09
C SER A 128 4.72 -6.91 2.83
N ASN A 129 4.53 -7.21 4.12
CA ASN A 129 5.47 -7.99 4.94
C ASN A 129 4.79 -9.20 5.61
N PRO A 130 4.08 -10.05 4.87
CA PRO A 130 3.36 -11.19 5.44
C PRO A 130 4.30 -12.11 6.23
N GLY A 131 5.59 -12.21 5.88
CA GLY A 131 6.53 -13.03 6.62
C GLY A 131 6.71 -12.66 8.09
N ILE A 132 6.48 -11.39 8.45
CA ILE A 132 6.54 -10.96 9.85
C ILE A 132 5.19 -11.10 10.52
N PHE A 133 4.15 -10.55 9.88
CA PHE A 133 2.82 -10.42 10.47
C PHE A 133 1.99 -11.71 10.45
N ILE A 134 2.53 -12.81 9.88
CA ILE A 134 1.88 -14.13 9.94
C ILE A 134 2.17 -14.85 11.27
N LYS A 135 3.39 -14.83 11.84
CA LYS A 135 3.75 -15.70 13.01
C LYS A 135 5.02 -15.32 13.84
N SER A 136 5.50 -14.08 13.90
CA SER A 136 6.85 -13.80 14.49
C SER A 136 6.88 -13.34 15.96
N CYS A 137 7.56 -14.14 16.80
CA CYS A 137 8.00 -13.84 18.17
C CYS A 137 9.53 -14.04 18.29
N GLN A 138 10.28 -13.02 18.74
CA GLN A 138 11.17 -13.08 19.92
C GLN A 138 11.98 -11.78 20.10
N GLN A 139 11.87 -11.26 21.34
CA GLN A 139 12.65 -10.23 22.04
C GLN A 139 13.03 -8.98 21.26
N PHE A 140 12.52 -7.82 21.68
CA PHE A 140 13.26 -6.64 22.14
C PHE A 140 12.25 -5.49 22.44
N LYS A 141 12.71 -4.42 23.11
CA LYS A 141 11.87 -3.48 23.89
C LYS A 141 11.26 -2.33 23.05
N CYS A 142 10.19 -2.60 22.32
CA CYS A 142 9.21 -1.56 22.00
C CYS A 142 8.18 -1.45 23.15
N LYS A 143 7.90 -0.24 23.64
CA LYS A 143 7.04 0.00 24.83
C LYS A 143 5.59 0.37 24.50
N ASP A 144 5.20 0.54 23.24
CA ASP A 144 3.80 0.81 22.91
C ASP A 144 2.97 -0.48 23.13
N PRO A 145 2.02 -0.49 24.10
CA PRO A 145 1.25 -1.68 24.44
C PRO A 145 0.26 -2.08 23.35
N ARG A 146 0.00 -1.21 22.36
CA ARG A 146 -0.95 -1.48 21.28
C ARG A 146 -0.35 -2.37 20.18
N LEU A 147 0.97 -2.37 20.00
CA LEU A 147 1.62 -3.17 18.96
C LEU A 147 1.45 -4.68 19.24
N SER A 148 1.28 -5.48 18.19
CA SER A 148 1.43 -6.92 18.28
C SER A 148 2.91 -7.30 18.44
N ASP A 149 3.20 -8.55 18.82
CA ASP A 149 4.58 -9.04 18.92
C ASP A 149 5.30 -9.00 17.57
N GLU A 150 4.57 -9.29 16.49
CA GLU A 150 5.04 -9.22 15.11
C GLU A 150 5.38 -7.78 14.72
N ALA A 151 4.47 -6.83 15.02
CA ALA A 151 4.66 -5.42 14.71
C ALA A 151 5.88 -4.85 15.45
N ARG A 152 6.06 -5.20 16.74
CA ARG A 152 7.26 -4.84 17.52
C ARG A 152 8.53 -5.36 16.85
N THR A 153 8.54 -6.64 16.46
CA THR A 153 9.70 -7.28 15.81
C THR A 153 10.05 -6.56 14.51
N TYR A 154 9.06 -6.26 13.67
CA TYR A 154 9.28 -5.59 12.39
C TYR A 154 9.84 -4.18 12.55
N THR A 155 9.21 -3.36 13.40
CA THR A 155 9.66 -1.98 13.61
C THR A 155 11.10 -1.92 14.07
N MET A 156 11.50 -2.82 14.97
CA MET A 156 12.87 -2.88 15.44
C MET A 156 13.86 -3.21 14.33
N PHE A 157 13.56 -4.26 13.56
CA PHE A 157 14.34 -4.63 12.39
C PHE A 157 14.50 -3.46 11.41
N ILE A 158 13.42 -2.72 11.12
CA ILE A 158 13.47 -1.55 10.24
C ILE A 158 14.30 -0.42 10.85
N SER A 159 14.13 -0.11 12.14
CA SER A 159 14.90 0.95 12.80
C SER A 159 16.42 0.72 12.77
N GLU A 160 16.86 -0.54 12.80
CA GLU A 160 18.28 -0.92 12.71
C GLU A 160 18.82 -0.91 11.27
N ASN A 161 17.95 -1.13 10.27
CA ASN A 161 18.37 -1.38 8.89
C ASN A 161 17.98 -0.25 7.90
N PHE A 162 17.15 0.70 8.33
CA PHE A 162 16.61 1.77 7.47
C PHE A 162 16.70 3.15 8.15
N PRO A 163 17.74 3.94 7.86
CA PRO A 163 17.84 5.30 8.38
C PRO A 163 16.79 6.22 7.74
N ALA A 164 16.51 7.35 8.41
CA ALA A 164 15.58 8.35 7.89
C ALA A 164 15.97 8.77 6.44
N PRO A 165 14.99 9.01 5.54
CA PRO A 165 15.23 9.21 4.10
C PRO A 165 16.12 10.40 3.71
N ALA A 166 16.38 11.33 4.63
CA ALA A 166 16.99 12.62 4.34
C ALA A 166 18.45 12.58 3.80
N ASN A 167 19.16 11.45 3.91
CA ASN A 167 20.60 11.37 3.63
C ASN A 167 21.00 10.48 2.45
N LEU A 168 20.05 9.92 1.68
CA LEU A 168 20.33 8.93 0.63
C LEU A 168 19.65 9.28 -0.69
N THR A 169 20.25 8.86 -1.80
CA THR A 169 19.62 8.98 -3.12
C THR A 169 18.41 8.05 -3.23
N LEU A 170 17.44 8.39 -4.10
CA LEU A 170 16.27 7.55 -4.36
C LEU A 170 16.65 6.13 -4.80
N GLN A 171 17.69 6.00 -5.62
CA GLN A 171 18.19 4.70 -6.07
C GLN A 171 18.73 3.88 -4.90
N THR A 172 19.57 4.47 -4.05
CA THR A 172 20.09 3.78 -2.86
C THR A 172 18.97 3.36 -1.91
N MET A 173 17.93 4.18 -1.77
CA MET A 173 16.75 3.84 -0.96
C MET A 173 15.97 2.67 -1.56
N ARG A 174 15.78 2.63 -2.89
CA ARG A 174 15.16 1.49 -3.59
C ARG A 174 15.93 0.20 -3.36
N GLU A 175 17.24 0.22 -3.54
CA GLU A 175 18.10 -0.96 -3.36
C GLU A 175 18.05 -1.48 -1.92
N ARG A 176 18.15 -0.60 -0.93
CA ARG A 176 18.05 -0.97 0.49
C ARG A 176 16.68 -1.53 0.84
N SER A 177 15.61 -0.84 0.43
CA SER A 177 14.22 -1.29 0.66
C SER A 177 13.98 -2.66 0.04
N ALA A 178 14.43 -2.88 -1.20
CA ALA A 178 14.32 -4.17 -1.87
C ALA A 178 15.07 -5.28 -1.14
N ASN A 179 16.30 -5.03 -0.69
CA ASN A 179 17.10 -6.03 0.06
C ASN A 179 16.43 -6.42 1.38
N VAL A 180 15.90 -5.44 2.12
CA VAL A 180 15.15 -5.66 3.36
C VAL A 180 13.88 -6.46 3.08
N HIS A 181 13.03 -6.01 2.16
CA HIS A 181 11.76 -6.67 1.83
C HIS A 181 11.97 -8.13 1.38
N VAL A 182 12.95 -8.37 0.51
CA VAL A 182 13.27 -9.71 0.04
C VAL A 182 13.74 -10.57 1.20
N LYS A 183 14.72 -10.11 2.00
CA LYS A 183 15.24 -10.89 3.15
C LYS A 183 14.17 -11.22 4.19
N VAL A 184 13.23 -10.30 4.43
CA VAL A 184 12.12 -10.50 5.37
C VAL A 184 11.15 -11.56 4.85
N ASN A 185 10.84 -11.53 3.56
CA ASN A 185 9.77 -12.34 2.99
C ASN A 185 10.24 -13.60 2.26
N GLU A 186 11.54 -13.78 1.99
CA GLU A 186 12.10 -14.88 1.19
C GLU A 186 11.71 -16.26 1.72
N LYS A 187 11.68 -16.41 3.04
CA LYS A 187 11.32 -17.67 3.72
C LYS A 187 9.82 -17.99 3.62
N PHE A 188 9.02 -17.01 3.20
CA PHE A 188 7.57 -17.09 3.10
C PHE A 188 7.10 -16.98 1.65
N ILE A 189 8.01 -16.91 0.68
CA ILE A 189 7.67 -17.02 -0.74
C ILE A 189 7.10 -18.43 -0.96
N GLY A 190 5.78 -18.54 -1.00
CA GLY A 190 5.11 -19.74 -1.45
C GLY A 190 5.42 -19.99 -2.93
N THR A 191 5.33 -21.24 -3.36
CA THR A 191 5.43 -21.58 -4.78
C THR A 191 4.09 -21.31 -5.44
N PHE A 192 4.01 -20.24 -6.25
CA PHE A 192 2.86 -20.04 -7.14
C PHE A 192 2.76 -21.22 -8.11
N LYS A 193 1.54 -21.74 -8.28
CA LYS A 193 1.25 -22.84 -9.21
C LYS A 193 0.41 -22.31 -10.36
N GLY A 194 1.06 -22.07 -11.49
CA GLY A 194 0.41 -21.51 -12.66
C GLY A 194 1.41 -21.03 -13.69
N ILE A 195 0.95 -20.18 -14.60
CA ILE A 195 1.76 -19.53 -15.62
C ILE A 195 2.03 -18.10 -15.16
N GLU A 196 3.30 -17.68 -15.19
CA GLU A 196 3.73 -16.31 -14.95
C GLU A 196 4.31 -15.74 -16.24
N GLU A 197 3.74 -14.63 -16.73
CA GLU A 197 4.17 -13.97 -17.96
C GLU A 197 4.50 -12.50 -17.69
N GLU A 198 5.72 -12.09 -18.03
CA GLU A 198 6.09 -10.67 -18.00
C GLU A 198 5.77 -10.03 -19.34
N GLN A 199 5.07 -8.90 -19.30
CA GLN A 199 4.76 -8.10 -20.48
C GLN A 199 5.03 -6.63 -20.20
N LYS A 200 5.09 -5.85 -21.27
CA LYS A 200 5.19 -4.39 -21.18
C LYS A 200 4.05 -3.77 -21.97
N ILE A 201 3.34 -2.86 -21.31
CA ILE A 201 2.33 -2.04 -21.95
C ILE A 201 3.03 -0.76 -22.42
N LYS A 202 3.11 -0.56 -23.73
CA LYS A 202 3.61 0.69 -24.31
C LYS A 202 2.55 1.78 -24.16
N ILE A 203 2.93 2.89 -23.53
CA ILE A 203 2.06 4.07 -23.36
C ILE A 203 2.38 5.10 -24.45
N ASP A 204 3.65 5.37 -24.67
CA ASP A 204 4.17 6.27 -25.70
C ASP A 204 5.58 5.85 -26.14
N GLU A 205 6.32 6.71 -26.87
CA GLU A 205 7.66 6.41 -27.36
C GLU A 205 8.71 6.20 -26.27
N ASN A 206 8.52 6.82 -25.10
CA ASN A 206 9.49 6.85 -24.00
C ASN A 206 9.00 6.12 -22.74
N THR A 207 7.72 5.72 -22.71
CA THR A 207 7.07 5.18 -21.52
C THR A 207 6.49 3.80 -21.75
N GLU A 208 6.99 2.83 -20.97
CA GLU A 208 6.46 1.47 -20.89
C GLU A 208 6.10 1.16 -19.43
N ILE A 209 4.98 0.47 -19.21
CA ILE A 209 4.59 -0.03 -17.90
C ILE A 209 4.83 -1.54 -17.88
N PRO A 210 5.75 -2.04 -17.03
CA PRO A 210 5.92 -3.48 -16.86
C PRO A 210 4.73 -4.04 -16.10
N ILE A 211 4.21 -5.17 -16.58
CA ILE A 211 3.18 -5.95 -15.92
C ILE A 211 3.62 -7.41 -15.82
N THR A 212 3.09 -8.11 -14.84
CA THR A 212 3.22 -9.56 -14.73
C THR A 212 1.82 -10.15 -14.63
N ILE A 213 1.52 -11.08 -15.52
CA ILE A 213 0.24 -11.79 -15.57
C ILE A 213 0.44 -13.13 -14.89
N TYR A 214 -0.40 -13.42 -13.90
CA TYR A 214 -0.43 -14.69 -13.18
C TYR A 214 -1.70 -15.43 -13.58
N THR A 215 -1.55 -16.64 -14.11
CA THR A 215 -2.66 -17.53 -14.47
C THR A 215 -2.60 -18.80 -13.61
N PRO A 216 -3.35 -18.87 -12.50
CA PRO A 216 -3.36 -20.04 -11.60
C PRO A 216 -3.85 -21.31 -12.31
N VAL A 217 -3.40 -22.49 -11.85
CA VAL A 217 -3.79 -23.78 -12.47
C VAL A 217 -5.29 -24.09 -12.41
N ASP A 218 -6.00 -23.59 -11.39
CA ASP A 218 -7.40 -23.93 -11.09
C ASP A 218 -8.37 -22.75 -11.31
N VAL A 219 -8.15 -21.92 -12.34
CA VAL A 219 -9.04 -20.79 -12.66
C VAL A 219 -10.37 -21.31 -13.21
N THR A 220 -11.40 -21.26 -12.37
CA THR A 220 -12.78 -21.67 -12.73
C THR A 220 -13.70 -20.49 -13.03
N LYS A 221 -13.23 -19.25 -12.85
CA LYS A 221 -14.03 -18.02 -13.00
C LYS A 221 -13.39 -17.08 -14.01
N ASN A 222 -14.23 -16.47 -14.85
CA ASN A 222 -13.82 -15.38 -15.77
C ASN A 222 -13.78 -14.04 -15.02
N LYS A 223 -12.94 -13.93 -13.98
CA LYS A 223 -12.71 -12.69 -13.24
C LYS A 223 -11.22 -12.39 -13.18
N MET A 224 -10.88 -11.11 -13.32
CA MET A 224 -9.50 -10.63 -13.29
C MET A 224 -9.32 -9.71 -12.07
N VAL A 225 -8.18 -9.84 -11.41
CA VAL A 225 -7.75 -8.92 -10.36
C VAL A 225 -6.53 -8.18 -10.86
N ILE A 226 -6.57 -6.85 -10.80
CA ILE A 226 -5.42 -5.99 -11.08
C ILE A 226 -4.90 -5.48 -9.74
N PHE A 227 -3.66 -5.81 -9.42
CA PHE A 227 -3.02 -5.41 -8.18
C PHE A 227 -1.93 -4.36 -8.43
N PHE A 228 -2.06 -3.22 -7.74
CA PHE A 228 -1.04 -2.17 -7.70
C PHE A 228 -0.38 -2.21 -6.31
N HIS A 229 0.95 -2.32 -6.30
CA HIS A 229 1.73 -2.41 -5.08
C HIS A 229 1.95 -1.05 -4.41
N GLY A 230 2.21 -1.07 -3.10
CA GLY A 230 2.59 0.10 -2.31
C GLY A 230 4.02 0.57 -2.52
N GLY A 231 4.65 1.08 -1.45
CA GLY A 231 6.02 1.59 -1.49
C GLY A 231 6.15 3.08 -1.82
N GLY A 232 5.09 3.86 -1.55
CA GLY A 232 5.10 5.31 -1.67
C GLY A 232 5.50 5.80 -3.07
N TRP A 233 4.99 5.15 -4.11
CA TRP A 233 5.26 5.41 -5.54
C TRP A 233 6.72 5.26 -5.99
N THR A 234 7.62 4.94 -5.06
CA THR A 234 9.04 5.17 -5.25
C THR A 234 9.89 3.96 -4.93
N LEU A 235 9.63 3.22 -3.86
CA LEU A 235 10.60 2.25 -3.34
C LEU A 235 10.37 0.80 -3.78
N ALA A 236 9.11 0.42 -4.00
CA ALA A 236 8.75 -0.97 -4.22
C ALA A 236 8.78 -1.37 -5.70
N SER A 237 8.74 -2.69 -5.91
CA SER A 237 8.62 -3.34 -7.21
C SER A 237 7.89 -4.68 -7.07
N ARG A 238 7.59 -5.33 -8.19
CA ARG A 238 7.12 -6.73 -8.24
C ARG A 238 7.92 -7.65 -7.31
N LYS A 239 9.26 -7.58 -7.34
CA LYS A 239 10.13 -8.42 -6.51
C LYS A 239 9.87 -8.24 -5.02
N THR A 240 9.64 -7.00 -4.57
CA THR A 240 9.37 -6.71 -3.14
C THR A 240 8.00 -7.19 -2.67
N HIS A 241 7.07 -7.42 -3.60
CA HIS A 241 5.70 -7.87 -3.33
C HIS A 241 5.46 -9.32 -3.75
N GLN A 242 6.50 -10.06 -4.16
CA GLN A 242 6.36 -11.40 -4.74
C GLN A 242 5.56 -12.34 -3.84
N THR A 243 5.85 -12.34 -2.54
CA THR A 243 5.19 -13.21 -1.58
C THR A 243 3.68 -12.98 -1.55
N ILE A 244 3.25 -11.72 -1.54
CA ILE A 244 1.83 -11.37 -1.54
C ILE A 244 1.18 -11.70 -2.87
N VAL A 245 1.85 -11.40 -3.97
CA VAL A 245 1.30 -11.72 -5.30
C VAL A 245 1.12 -13.24 -5.45
N ASN A 246 2.07 -14.05 -4.97
CA ASN A 246 1.95 -15.51 -4.92
C ASN A 246 0.83 -16.02 -3.98
N MET A 247 0.44 -15.25 -2.97
CA MET A 247 -0.68 -15.59 -2.09
C MET A 247 -2.03 -15.17 -2.68
N LEU A 248 -2.04 -14.12 -3.51
CA LEU A 248 -3.23 -13.60 -4.17
C LEU A 248 -3.59 -14.38 -5.44
N ALA A 249 -2.59 -14.86 -6.17
CA ALA A 249 -2.73 -15.66 -7.38
C ALA A 249 -2.79 -17.16 -7.03
#